data_AF-A0A3B9NNF4-F1
#
_entry.id   AF-A0A3B9NNF4-F1
#
_cell.length_a   1.000
_cell.length_b   1.000
_cell.length_c   1.000
_cell.angle_alpha   90.00
_cell.angle_beta   90.00
_cell.angle_gamma   90.00
#
_symmetry.space_group_name_H-M   'P 1'
#
loop_
_entity.id
_entity.type
_entity.pdbx_description
1 polymer ?
#
loop_
_entity_poly.entity_id
_entity_poly.type
_entity_poly.pdbx_seq_one_letter_code
_entity_poly.pdbx_strand_id
1 'polypeptide(L)' 'MKVTAPFLNWIENRALNILANSPRVGTIQVRMRNSPLCYIVRDQNDPCREGLTEDELMPDAYNLERIFHQPSYGEDE' A
#
# COMPACT_ATOMS: atom_id res chain seq x y z
N MET A 1 -14.41 -4.02 9.56
CA MET A 1 -13.08 -4.39 10.08
C MET A 1 -12.60 -3.32 11.06
N LYS A 2 -12.03 -3.70 12.22
CA LYS A 2 -11.38 -2.74 13.14
C LYS A 2 -9.89 -2.75 12.86
N VAL A 3 -9.36 -1.62 12.39
CA VAL A 3 -7.99 -1.46 11.96
C VAL A 3 -7.28 -0.47 12.88
N THR A 4 -6.06 -0.79 13.30
CA THR A 4 -5.30 0.09 14.21
C THR A 4 -3.83 0.03 13.84
N ALA A 5 -3.25 1.19 13.53
CA ALA A 5 -1.82 1.33 13.28
C ALA A 5 -1.14 1.86 14.57
N PRO A 6 -0.02 1.25 15.00
CA PRO A 6 0.59 1.53 16.31
C PRO A 6 1.24 2.92 16.39
N PHE A 7 1.61 3.52 15.26
CA PHE A 7 2.24 4.84 15.20
C PHE A 7 1.26 5.98 14.94
N LEU A 8 -0.04 5.69 14.80
CA LEU A 8 -1.09 6.69 14.61
C LEU A 8 -1.72 7.06 15.95
N ASN A 9 -2.12 8.32 16.07
CA ASN A 9 -2.92 8.78 17.21
C ASN A 9 -4.37 8.26 17.11
N TRP A 10 -5.16 8.54 18.14
CA TRP A 10 -6.53 8.03 18.21
C TRP A 10 -7.47 8.60 17.13
N ILE A 11 -7.27 9.86 16.72
CA ILE A 11 -8.07 10.53 15.67
C ILE A 11 -7.73 9.94 14.31
N GLU A 12 -6.45 9.78 14.02
CA GLU A 12 -5.95 9.18 12.78
C GLU A 12 -6.42 7.73 12.65
N ASN A 13 -6.35 6.95 13.73
CA ASN A 13 -6.91 5.60 13.76
C ASN A 13 -8.43 5.59 13.56
N ARG A 14 -9.17 6.58 14.08
CA ARG A 14 -10.61 6.73 13.82
C ARG A 14 -10.87 6.98 12.33
N ALA A 15 -10.12 7.88 11.70
CA ALA A 15 -10.22 8.18 10.28
C ALA A 15 -9.88 6.95 9.42
N LEU A 16 -8.81 6.24 9.77
CA LEU A 16 -8.43 4.98 9.12
C LEU A 16 -9.56 3.95 9.18
N ASN A 17 -10.22 3.79 10.33
CA ASN A 17 -11.35 2.89 10.47
C ASN A 17 -12.56 3.31 9.61
N ILE A 18 -12.84 4.61 9.51
CA ILE A 18 -13.92 5.11 8.65
C ILE A 18 -13.64 4.77 7.19
N LEU A 19 -12.40 5.04 6.73
CA LEU A 19 -11.99 4.76 5.36
C LEU A 19 -11.94 3.25 5.08
N ALA A 20 -11.42 2.44 5.99
CA ALA A 20 -11.30 0.99 5.82
C ALA A 20 -12.64 0.25 5.79
N ASN A 21 -13.72 0.87 6.29
CA ASN A 21 -15.07 0.31 6.20
C ASN A 21 -15.87 0.88 5.02
N SER A 22 -15.29 1.78 4.23
CA SER A 22 -15.94 2.33 3.05
C SER A 22 -15.85 1.33 1.89
N PRO A 23 -16.96 0.97 1.23
CA PRO A 23 -16.94 0.07 0.07
C PRO A 23 -16.28 0.70 -1.17
N ARG A 24 -15.89 1.98 -1.09
CA ARG A 24 -15.24 2.72 -2.18
C ARG A 24 -13.71 2.71 -2.07
N VAL A 25 -13.15 2.17 -0.99
CA VAL A 25 -11.71 2.27 -0.69
C VAL A 25 -11.11 0.86 -0.72
N GLY A 26 -10.41 0.52 -1.80
CA GLY A 26 -9.77 -0.79 -1.96
C GLY A 26 -8.42 -0.93 -1.26
N THR A 27 -7.68 0.17 -1.08
CA THR A 27 -6.37 0.17 -0.42
C THR A 27 -6.11 1.47 0.34
N ILE A 28 -5.50 1.36 1.51
CA ILE A 28 -5.00 2.49 2.31
C ILE A 28 -3.55 2.22 2.68
N GLN A 29 -2.67 3.17 2.38
CA GLN A 29 -1.26 3.11 2.75
C GLN A 29 -0.93 4.29 3.65
N VAL A 30 -0.32 4.01 4.81
CA VAL A 30 0.06 5.02 5.78
C VAL A 30 1.54 4.87 6.07
N ARG A 31 2.33 5.85 5.64
CA ARG A 31 3.78 5.87 5.87
C ARG A 31 4.11 6.71 7.09
N MET A 32 4.91 6.15 7.99
CA MET A 32 5.44 6.91 9.12
C MET A 32 6.49 7.91 8.62
N ARG A 33 6.35 9.18 9.00
CA ARG A 33 7.29 10.24 8.60
C ARG A 33 8.70 9.91 9.10
N ASN A 34 9.71 10.11 8.25
CA ASN A 34 11.13 9.83 8.53
C ASN A 34 11.43 8.37 8.93
N SER A 35 10.59 7.43 8.49
CA SER A 35 10.77 6.01 8.76
C SER A 35 10.49 5.20 7.49
N PRO A 36 11.16 4.05 7.30
CA PRO A 36 10.82 3.11 6.23
C PRO A 36 9.51 2.36 6.51
N LEU A 37 8.93 2.48 7.70
CA LEU A 37 7.72 1.75 8.07
C LEU A 37 6.49 2.27 7.30
N CYS A 38 5.80 1.34 6.65
CA CYS A 38 4.52 1.55 5.98
C CYS A 38 3.47 0.58 6.52
N TYR A 39 2.31 1.09 6.89
CA TYR A 39 1.15 0.31 7.26
C TYR A 39 0.17 0.25 6.09
N ILE A 40 -0.21 -0.94 5.68
CA ILE A 40 -1.03 -1.18 4.49
C ILE A 40 -2.29 -1.93 4.88
N VAL A 41 -3.42 -1.42 4.45
CA VAL A 41 -4.74 -2.05 4.57
C VAL A 41 -5.28 -2.24 3.17
N ARG A 42 -5.74 -3.46 2.86
CA ARG A 42 -6.32 -3.78 1.54
C ARG A 42 -7.58 -4.57 1.71
N ASP A 43 -8.55 -4.32 0.83
CA ASP A 43 -9.66 -5.23 0.65
C ASP A 43 -9.16 -6.49 -0.06
N GLN A 44 -9.40 -7.65 0.54
CA GLN A 44 -9.03 -8.93 -0.04
C GLN A 44 -10.03 -9.40 -1.10
N ASN A 45 -11.22 -8.81 -1.14
CA ASN A 45 -12.27 -9.14 -2.09
C ASN A 45 -12.30 -8.18 -3.29
N ASP A 46 -11.32 -7.27 -3.40
CA ASP A 46 -11.23 -6.35 -4.53
C ASP A 46 -10.95 -7.15 -5.82
N PRO A 47 -11.86 -7.15 -6.81
CA PRO A 47 -11.67 -7.90 -8.05
C PRO A 47 -10.47 -7.38 -8.87
N CYS A 48 -10.02 -6.13 -8.66
CA CYS A 48 -8.79 -5.62 -9.27
C CYS A 48 -7.51 -6.29 -8.70
N ARG A 49 -7.64 -7.11 -7.66
CA ARG A 49 -6.53 -7.89 -7.10
C ARG A 49 -6.32 -9.23 -7.82
N GLU A 50 -7.30 -9.74 -8.56
CA GLU A 50 -7.16 -11.03 -9.23
C GLU A 50 -5.97 -11.04 -10.18
N GLY A 51 -4.97 -11.88 -9.89
CA GLY A 51 -3.76 -12.04 -10.69
C GLY A 51 -2.56 -11.21 -10.27
N LEU A 52 -2.67 -10.31 -9.28
CA LEU A 52 -1.53 -9.54 -8.76
C LEU A 52 -0.75 -10.31 -7.68
N THR A 53 0.57 -10.34 -7.82
CA THR A 53 1.50 -10.91 -6.83
C THR A 53 1.66 -10.00 -5.60
N GLU A 54 2.10 -10.53 -4.46
CA GLU A 54 2.35 -9.70 -3.26
C GLU A 54 3.40 -8.60 -3.51
N ASP A 55 4.36 -8.87 -4.39
CA ASP A 55 5.40 -7.93 -4.81
C ASP A 55 4.84 -6.77 -5.65
N GLU A 56 3.91 -7.05 -6.56
CA GLU A 56 3.20 -6.02 -7.34
C GLU A 56 2.26 -5.18 -6.49
N LEU A 57 1.81 -5.76 -5.38
CA LEU A 57 1.07 -5.07 -4.35
C LEU A 57 2.02 -4.35 -3.37
N MET A 58 3.33 -4.23 -3.56
CA MET A 58 4.14 -3.39 -2.67
C MET A 58 3.85 -1.89 -2.87
N PRO A 59 4.08 -1.03 -1.86
CA PRO A 59 3.94 0.43 -2.00
C PRO A 59 4.80 0.98 -3.14
N ASP A 60 4.26 1.93 -3.91
CA ASP A 60 4.94 2.52 -5.08
C ASP A 60 6.34 3.09 -4.80
N ALA A 61 6.61 3.50 -3.55
CA ALA A 61 7.94 3.95 -3.15
C ALA A 61 9.04 2.87 -3.29
N TYR A 62 8.68 1.59 -3.25
CA TYR A 62 9.60 0.45 -3.52
C TYR A 62 9.66 0.06 -5.00
N ASN A 63 8.72 0.53 -5.82
CA ASN A 63 8.77 0.33 -7.28
C ASN A 63 9.70 1.32 -7.99
N LEU A 64 10.12 2.41 -7.34
CA LEU A 64 11.04 3.38 -7.95
C LEU A 64 12.42 2.77 -8.21
N GLU A 65 12.98 2.00 -7.28
CA GLU A 65 14.25 1.28 -7.52
C GLU A 65 14.11 0.31 -8.69
N ARG A 66 12.96 -0.38 -8.80
CA ARG A 66 12.68 -1.28 -9.92
C ARG A 66 12.60 -0.55 -11.27
N ILE A 67 12.02 0.65 -11.31
CA ILE A 67 11.96 1.48 -12.54
C ILE A 67 13.37 1.95 -12.93
N PHE A 68 14.24 2.28 -11.96
CA PHE A 68 15.62 2.72 -12.23
C PHE A 68 16.57 1.57 -12.60
N HIS A 69 16.26 0.33 -12.20
CA HIS A 69 17.05 -0.86 -12.52
C HIS A 69 16.46 -1.72 -13.64
N GLN A 70 15.28 -1.37 -14.16
CA GLN A 70 14.76 -2.05 -15.35
C GLN A 70 15.60 -1.63 -16.57
N PRO A 71 16.13 -2.58 -17.35
CA PRO A 71 16.83 -2.26 -18.57
C PRO A 71 15.88 -1.49 -19.49
N SER A 72 16.42 -0.46 -20.13
CA SER A 72 15.70 0.28 -21.16
C SER A 72 15.27 -0.71 -22.24
N TYR A 73 14.07 -0.56 -22.81
CA TYR A 73 13.60 -1.45 -23.87
C TYR A 73 14.61 -1.48 -25.03
N GLY A 74 15.32 -2.61 -25.19
CA GLY A 74 16.36 -2.80 -26.22
C GLY A 74 17.82 -2.88 -25.71
N GLU A 75 18.08 -2.87 -24.41
CA GLU A 75 19.40 -3.17 -23.84
C GLU A 75 19.42 -4.62 -23.30
N ASP A 76 20.34 -5.44 -23.82
CA ASP A 76 20.64 -6.77 -23.24
C ASP A 76 21.37 -6.58 -21.89
N GLU A 77 21.05 -7.42 -20.90
CA GLU A 77 21.63 -7.40 -19.53
C GLU A 77 23.17 -7.34 -19.48
#